data_AF-A0A496L712-F1
#
_entry.id   AF-A0A496L712-F1
#
_cell.length_a   1.000
_cell.length_b   1.000
_cell.length_c   1.000
_cell.angle_alpha   90.00
_cell.angle_beta   90.00
_cell.angle_gamma   90.00
#
_symmetry.space_group_name_H-M   'P 1'
#
loop_
_entity.id
_entity.type
_entity.pdbx_description
1 polymer ?
#
loop_
_entity_poly.entity_id
_entity_poly.type
_entity_poly.pdbx_seq_one_letter_code
_entity_poly.pdbx_strand_id
1 'polypeptide(L)'
;MFHYRFDKLYHTYNSYYMRFLSWRQRHVSENTFIIILSLIIGVFAGIAAFFMKSFIHLVQDFVVGLTDNSVNFWYLGMPMLGIFLAAIFVKYIVKDDISHGITKILYAISQHKAIIKLHNTWSSIVASSLTIGFGGSVGPEAPMVLTGAAIGSNLGRYLKLDQKTLMLLVGCGASGAIAGIFKAPIAGVMFTLEVLMLDLTMASISPLIISAVAGVAVAYFLTGDLAIFYTQDFEPFDLSRIPSHIILGVVCGLMSLYFVRTTHWFETVYKKINNFWIRLLIGGVSLGVLIFFFPPLYGEGYDSITSLLKGDFESLFSQSLLFDYRDTPWAIISFIGLIALIKIFASVLTNGSGGTGGLFAPSLFVGSLTGFLVAFVLRLLGVEVPLTNFAFAGMAGIMSGVMHAPLTGIFLIAELTGGYSLFMTLMIVSVISYLTIIIFEPHSIYAMRLAKKGELLTHNKDRGVLIIMKMEDVIETDLET
;
A
#
# COMPACT_ATOMS: atom_id res chain seq x y z
N MET A 1 1.50 -41.07 32.49
CA MET A 1 0.17 -40.47 32.77
C MET A 1 -0.07 -39.10 32.09
N PHE A 2 0.97 -38.37 31.66
CA PHE A 2 0.81 -37.07 30.96
C PHE A 2 0.50 -37.17 29.45
N HIS A 3 0.93 -38.22 28.75
CA HIS A 3 0.65 -38.41 27.32
C HIS A 3 -0.82 -38.75 27.00
N TYR A 4 -1.47 -39.58 27.83
CA TYR A 4 -2.86 -40.00 27.61
C TYR A 4 -3.90 -38.88 27.77
N ARG A 5 -3.53 -37.78 28.45
CA ARG A 5 -4.40 -36.63 28.69
C ARG A 5 -4.42 -35.66 27.50
N PHE A 6 -3.33 -35.60 26.72
CA PHE A 6 -3.24 -34.78 25.50
C PHE A 6 -4.04 -35.36 24.34
N ASP A 7 -3.98 -36.68 24.10
CA ASP A 7 -4.74 -37.33 23.03
C ASP A 7 -6.27 -37.23 23.25
N LYS A 8 -6.71 -37.30 24.51
CA LYS A 8 -8.13 -37.15 24.87
C LYS A 8 -8.61 -35.71 24.68
N LEU A 9 -7.77 -34.72 24.97
CA LEU A 9 -8.04 -33.31 24.69
C LEU A 9 -8.08 -33.03 23.19
N TYR A 10 -7.14 -33.59 22.41
CA TYR A 10 -7.06 -33.42 20.96
C TYR A 10 -8.28 -34.02 20.22
N HIS A 11 -8.71 -35.24 20.60
CA HIS A 11 -9.93 -35.85 20.07
C HIS A 11 -11.21 -35.12 20.50
N THR A 12 -11.25 -34.61 21.73
CA THR A 12 -12.43 -33.91 22.26
C THR A 12 -12.59 -32.52 21.64
N TYR A 13 -11.50 -31.77 21.46
CA TYR A 13 -11.49 -30.44 20.81
C TYR A 13 -11.97 -30.55 19.36
N ASN A 14 -11.49 -31.57 18.65
CA ASN A 14 -11.92 -31.84 17.28
C ASN A 14 -13.42 -32.19 17.22
N SER A 15 -13.97 -32.84 18.27
CA SER A 15 -15.40 -33.13 18.34
C SER A 15 -16.27 -31.88 18.52
N TYR A 16 -15.90 -30.94 19.41
CA TYR A 16 -16.68 -29.72 19.63
C TYR A 16 -16.58 -28.75 18.45
N TYR A 17 -15.39 -28.63 17.87
CA TYR A 17 -15.15 -27.85 16.66
C TYR A 17 -15.95 -28.39 15.46
N MET A 18 -15.93 -29.71 15.23
CA MET A 18 -16.72 -30.30 14.15
C MET A 18 -18.22 -30.22 14.45
N ARG A 19 -18.65 -30.36 15.70
CA ARG A 19 -20.05 -30.14 16.11
C ARG A 19 -20.49 -28.71 15.85
N PHE A 20 -19.65 -27.70 16.13
CA PHE A 20 -19.95 -26.31 15.81
C PHE A 20 -20.12 -26.09 14.31
N LEU A 21 -19.23 -26.64 13.49
CA LEU A 21 -19.34 -26.53 12.03
C LEU A 21 -20.61 -27.21 11.50
N SER A 22 -20.94 -28.42 12.01
CA SER A 22 -22.17 -29.12 11.65
C SER A 22 -23.43 -28.39 12.12
N TRP A 23 -23.40 -27.80 13.32
CA TRP A 23 -24.49 -26.98 13.83
C TRP A 23 -24.69 -25.73 12.95
N ARG A 24 -23.60 -25.03 12.61
CA ARG A 24 -23.60 -23.83 11.77
C ARG A 24 -24.19 -24.13 10.40
N GLN A 25 -23.78 -25.22 9.76
CA GLN A 25 -24.28 -25.62 8.44
C GLN A 25 -25.80 -25.91 8.45
N ARG A 26 -26.36 -26.31 9.60
CA ARG A 26 -27.80 -26.60 9.74
C ARG A 26 -28.65 -25.38 10.08
N HIS A 27 -28.09 -24.37 10.75
CA HIS A 27 -28.88 -23.27 11.33
C HIS A 27 -28.63 -21.91 10.67
N VAL A 28 -27.49 -21.71 10.00
CA VAL A 28 -27.12 -20.41 9.42
C VAL A 28 -26.90 -20.58 7.91
N SER A 29 -27.58 -19.75 7.12
CA SER A 29 -27.36 -19.71 5.68
C SER A 29 -25.95 -19.23 5.36
N GLU A 30 -25.39 -19.71 4.25
CA GLU A 30 -24.03 -19.37 3.83
C GLU A 30 -23.85 -17.86 3.62
N ASN A 31 -24.83 -17.20 3.00
CA ASN A 31 -24.80 -15.75 2.78
C ASN A 31 -24.77 -14.95 4.08
N THR A 32 -25.62 -15.29 5.05
CA THR A 32 -25.63 -14.62 6.36
C THR A 32 -24.32 -14.88 7.11
N PHE A 33 -23.78 -16.09 7.00
CA PHE A 33 -22.51 -16.44 7.60
C PHE A 33 -21.35 -15.61 7.02
N ILE A 34 -21.29 -15.45 5.69
CA ILE A 34 -20.30 -14.61 5.02
C ILE A 34 -20.40 -13.15 5.46
N ILE A 35 -21.61 -12.61 5.60
CA ILE A 35 -21.84 -11.25 6.10
C ILE A 35 -21.27 -11.07 7.51
N ILE A 36 -21.60 -11.96 8.45
CA ILE A 36 -21.07 -11.92 9.81
C ILE A 36 -19.54 -11.99 9.79
N LEU A 37 -18.99 -12.87 8.96
CA LEU A 37 -17.55 -13.06 8.86
C LEU A 37 -16.84 -11.83 8.30
N SER A 38 -17.44 -11.19 7.30
CA SER A 38 -16.91 -9.96 6.70
C SER A 38 -16.85 -8.81 7.71
N LEU A 39 -17.86 -8.68 8.58
CA LEU A 39 -17.85 -7.72 9.69
C LEU A 39 -16.71 -8.00 10.67
N ILE A 40 -16.57 -9.27 11.09
CA ILE A 40 -15.51 -9.68 12.03
C ILE A 40 -14.12 -9.41 11.44
N ILE A 41 -13.91 -9.75 10.16
CA ILE A 41 -12.65 -9.50 9.45
C ILE A 41 -12.35 -8.00 9.40
N GLY A 42 -13.34 -7.18 9.06
CA GLY A 42 -13.20 -5.72 9.03
C GLY A 42 -12.80 -5.15 10.40
N VAL A 43 -13.43 -5.60 11.48
CA VAL A 43 -13.07 -5.20 12.85
C VAL A 43 -11.61 -5.57 13.16
N PHE A 44 -11.19 -6.81 12.89
CA PHE A 44 -9.80 -7.22 13.13
C PHE A 44 -8.79 -6.46 12.26
N ALA A 45 -9.14 -6.17 11.00
CA ALA A 45 -8.30 -5.37 10.11
C ALA A 45 -8.14 -3.93 10.62
N GLY A 46 -9.22 -3.31 11.11
CA GLY A 46 -9.19 -1.98 11.73
C GLY A 46 -8.35 -1.95 13.02
N ILE A 47 -8.49 -2.96 13.88
CA ILE A 47 -7.66 -3.10 15.09
C ILE A 47 -6.18 -3.26 14.72
N ALA A 48 -5.87 -4.09 13.73
CA ALA A 48 -4.51 -4.27 13.24
C ALA A 48 -3.92 -2.96 12.69
N ALA A 49 -4.73 -2.16 11.96
CA ALA A 49 -4.31 -0.86 11.43
C ALA A 49 -3.95 0.11 12.57
N PHE A 50 -4.79 0.16 13.61
CA PHE A 50 -4.52 0.96 14.81
C PHE A 50 -3.20 0.57 15.46
N PHE A 51 -2.98 -0.72 15.75
CA PHE A 51 -1.74 -1.19 16.36
C PHE A 51 -0.51 -0.84 15.52
N MET A 52 -0.58 -0.98 14.20
CA MET A 52 0.55 -0.66 13.34
C MET A 52 0.87 0.83 13.36
N LYS A 53 -0.15 1.69 13.25
CA LYS A 53 0.02 3.15 13.29
C LYS A 53 0.54 3.62 14.66
N SER A 54 -0.03 3.12 15.76
CA SER A 54 0.45 3.40 17.11
C SER A 54 1.90 2.97 17.31
N PHE A 55 2.31 1.82 16.73
CA PHE A 55 3.68 1.37 16.84
C PHE A 55 4.65 2.22 16.00
N ILE A 56 4.24 2.64 14.78
CA ILE A 56 5.02 3.59 13.97
C ILE A 56 5.25 4.89 14.76
N HIS A 57 4.18 5.50 15.29
CA HIS A 57 4.29 6.75 16.05
C HIS A 57 5.13 6.60 17.31
N LEU A 58 4.97 5.50 18.06
CA LEU A 58 5.80 5.24 19.24
C LEU A 58 7.30 5.24 18.90
N VAL A 59 7.67 4.60 17.79
CA VAL A 59 9.07 4.57 17.33
C VAL A 59 9.51 5.95 16.82
N GLN A 60 8.66 6.66 16.08
CA GLN A 60 8.95 8.02 15.61
C GLN A 60 9.17 8.99 16.78
N ASP A 61 8.28 8.99 17.77
CA ASP A 61 8.37 9.85 18.97
C ASP A 61 9.65 9.54 19.76
N PHE A 62 10.02 8.25 19.86
CA PHE A 62 11.28 7.84 20.47
C PHE A 62 12.49 8.36 19.68
N VAL A 63 12.47 8.29 18.36
CA VAL A 63 13.56 8.81 17.51
C VAL A 63 13.67 10.32 17.60
N VAL A 64 12.55 11.04 17.51
CA VAL A 64 12.50 12.51 17.62
C VAL A 64 12.94 12.98 19.01
N GLY A 65 12.56 12.27 20.07
CA GLY A 65 12.98 12.57 21.44
C GLY A 65 14.48 12.39 21.70
N LEU A 66 15.19 11.64 20.86
CA LEU A 66 16.65 11.48 20.93
C LEU A 66 17.40 12.57 20.15
N THR A 67 16.71 13.30 19.29
CA THR A 67 17.29 14.29 18.39
C THR A 67 17.01 15.71 18.89
N ASP A 68 18.00 16.35 19.52
CA ASP A 68 17.95 17.79 19.81
C ASP A 68 17.86 18.59 18.50
N ASN A 69 17.18 19.75 18.50
CA ASN A 69 16.86 20.61 17.35
C ASN A 69 18.04 21.15 16.49
N SER A 70 19.25 20.61 16.61
CA SER A 70 20.41 20.95 15.78
C SER A 70 20.60 19.97 14.61
N VAL A 71 21.42 20.33 13.62
CA VAL A 71 21.64 19.58 12.37
C VAL A 71 21.96 18.11 12.68
N ASN A 72 20.96 17.23 12.46
CA ASN A 72 20.93 15.93 13.10
C ASN A 72 21.67 14.87 12.29
N PHE A 73 22.95 14.68 12.60
CA PHE A 73 23.72 13.48 12.20
C PHE A 73 23.01 12.17 12.56
N TRP A 74 22.07 12.20 13.51
CA TRP A 74 21.20 11.08 13.87
C TRP A 74 20.29 10.60 12.72
N TYR A 75 19.83 11.49 11.82
CA TYR A 75 19.05 11.09 10.64
C TYR A 75 19.86 10.23 9.66
N LEU A 76 21.19 10.25 9.74
CA LEU A 76 22.08 9.39 8.95
C LEU A 76 22.03 7.93 9.44
N GLY A 77 21.91 7.72 10.75
CA GLY A 77 22.00 6.40 11.39
C GLY A 77 20.66 5.71 11.63
N MET A 78 19.60 6.47 11.93
CA MET A 78 18.30 5.89 12.30
C MET A 78 17.67 5.03 11.19
N PRO A 79 17.60 5.46 9.91
CA PRO A 79 17.01 4.62 8.86
C PRO A 79 17.77 3.31 8.66
N MET A 80 19.10 3.35 8.80
CA MET A 80 19.95 2.15 8.76
C MET A 80 19.62 1.20 9.91
N LEU A 81 19.43 1.71 11.13
CA LEU A 81 19.04 0.92 12.30
C LEU A 81 17.65 0.30 12.11
N GLY A 82 16.68 1.06 11.58
CA GLY A 82 15.34 0.56 11.26
C GLY A 82 15.36 -0.62 10.29
N ILE A 83 16.05 -0.46 9.16
CA ILE A 83 16.22 -1.52 8.16
C ILE A 83 16.96 -2.72 8.77
N PHE A 84 17.99 -2.48 9.58
CA PHE A 84 18.73 -3.53 10.28
C PHE A 84 17.83 -4.38 11.19
N LEU A 85 17.05 -3.73 12.05
CA LEU A 85 16.14 -4.39 12.99
C LEU A 85 15.05 -5.16 12.24
N ALA A 86 14.43 -4.54 11.24
CA ALA A 86 13.41 -5.19 10.42
C ALA A 86 13.97 -6.41 9.68
N ALA A 87 15.15 -6.30 9.06
CA ALA A 87 15.76 -7.38 8.31
C ALA A 87 16.18 -8.56 9.20
N ILE A 88 16.70 -8.30 10.41
CA ILE A 88 17.02 -9.34 11.41
C ILE A 88 15.74 -10.03 11.89
N PHE A 89 14.70 -9.25 12.20
CA PHE A 89 13.40 -9.79 12.61
C PHE A 89 12.84 -10.74 11.54
N VAL A 90 12.82 -10.31 10.27
CA VAL A 90 12.36 -11.16 9.16
C VAL A 90 13.23 -12.40 9.00
N LYS A 91 14.56 -12.25 9.04
CA LYS A 91 15.49 -13.37 8.80
C LYS A 91 15.46 -14.43 9.90
N TYR A 92 15.41 -14.05 11.16
CA TYR A 92 15.58 -14.99 12.28
C TYR A 92 14.27 -15.37 12.98
N ILE A 93 13.28 -14.49 13.01
CA ILE A 93 12.00 -14.76 13.70
C ILE A 93 10.95 -15.24 12.69
N VAL A 94 10.71 -14.47 11.63
CA VAL A 94 9.68 -14.83 10.63
C VAL A 94 10.13 -16.01 9.79
N LYS A 95 11.41 -16.03 9.37
CA LYS A 95 12.01 -17.07 8.49
C LYS A 95 11.21 -17.29 7.20
N ASP A 96 10.51 -16.26 6.75
CA ASP A 96 9.76 -16.24 5.50
C ASP A 96 9.92 -14.87 4.86
N ASP A 97 9.86 -14.83 3.53
CA ASP A 97 9.84 -13.55 2.85
C ASP A 97 8.47 -12.91 3.05
N ILE A 98 8.44 -11.69 3.61
CA ILE A 98 7.22 -10.87 3.76
C ILE A 98 7.26 -9.59 2.89
N SER A 99 8.30 -9.43 2.08
CA SER A 99 8.44 -8.32 1.14
C SER A 99 7.31 -8.32 0.11
N HIS A 100 6.96 -7.13 -0.40
CA HIS A 100 5.99 -6.99 -1.49
C HIS A 100 4.61 -7.63 -1.23
N GLY A 101 3.96 -7.22 -0.14
CA GLY A 101 2.72 -7.85 0.34
C GLY A 101 1.61 -8.00 -0.70
N ILE A 102 1.33 -6.97 -1.50
CA ILE A 102 0.26 -7.02 -2.52
C ILE A 102 0.57 -8.07 -3.60
N THR A 103 1.81 -8.11 -4.10
CA THR A 103 2.26 -9.14 -5.05
C THR A 103 2.07 -10.56 -4.49
N LYS A 104 2.27 -10.76 -3.18
CA LYS A 104 2.04 -12.07 -2.54
C LYS A 104 0.57 -12.43 -2.43
N ILE A 105 -0.30 -11.46 -2.20
CA ILE A 105 -1.75 -11.68 -2.20
C ILE A 105 -2.19 -12.09 -3.60
N LEU A 106 -1.77 -11.37 -4.64
CA LEU A 106 -2.03 -11.72 -6.04
C LEU A 106 -1.55 -13.14 -6.36
N TYR A 107 -0.33 -13.50 -5.92
CA TYR A 107 0.22 -14.83 -6.10
C TYR A 107 -0.57 -15.90 -5.33
N ALA A 108 -1.05 -15.59 -4.13
CA ALA A 108 -1.86 -16.51 -3.35
C ALA A 108 -3.23 -16.75 -3.99
N ILE A 109 -3.85 -15.69 -4.52
CA ILE A 109 -5.11 -15.75 -5.29
C ILE A 109 -4.90 -16.59 -6.55
N SER A 110 -3.79 -16.40 -7.28
CA SER A 110 -3.53 -17.11 -8.54
C SER A 110 -3.10 -18.56 -8.38
N GLN A 111 -2.14 -18.82 -7.49
CA GLN A 111 -1.42 -20.10 -7.44
C GLN A 111 -1.67 -20.92 -6.17
N HIS A 112 -2.14 -20.30 -5.08
CA HIS A 112 -2.27 -20.97 -3.77
C HIS A 112 -3.71 -21.01 -3.26
N LYS A 113 -4.72 -21.00 -4.13
CA LYS A 113 -6.13 -21.11 -3.73
C LYS A 113 -6.54 -20.09 -2.65
N ALA A 114 -5.98 -18.88 -2.69
CA ALA A 114 -6.16 -17.80 -1.72
C ALA A 114 -5.70 -18.12 -0.27
N ILE A 115 -4.78 -19.09 -0.11
CA ILE A 115 -4.18 -19.50 1.17
C ILE A 115 -2.97 -18.61 1.48
N ILE A 116 -3.07 -17.82 2.55
CA ILE A 116 -1.98 -17.00 3.07
C ILE A 116 -1.51 -17.56 4.43
N LYS A 117 -0.20 -17.58 4.68
CA LYS A 117 0.38 -18.12 5.94
C LYS A 117 -0.04 -17.30 7.16
N LEU A 118 -0.17 -17.96 8.32
CA LEU A 118 -0.68 -17.34 9.54
C LEU A 118 0.20 -16.22 10.07
N HIS A 119 1.54 -16.35 10.00
CA HIS A 119 2.43 -15.30 10.51
C HIS A 119 2.24 -13.95 9.80
N ASN A 120 1.67 -13.92 8.58
CA ASN A 120 1.40 -12.68 7.86
C ASN A 120 0.33 -11.81 8.53
N THR A 121 -0.43 -12.32 9.52
CA THR A 121 -1.39 -11.53 10.30
C THR A 121 -0.74 -10.56 11.30
N TRP A 122 0.57 -10.67 11.55
CA TRP A 122 1.27 -9.82 12.52
C TRP A 122 2.72 -9.49 12.14
N SER A 123 3.40 -10.36 11.41
CA SER A 123 4.82 -10.16 11.05
C SER A 123 5.05 -8.90 10.21
N SER A 124 4.14 -8.60 9.28
CA SER A 124 4.19 -7.39 8.45
C SER A 124 4.03 -6.10 9.27
N ILE A 125 3.20 -6.14 10.32
CA ILE A 125 3.01 -5.01 11.25
C ILE A 125 4.35 -4.68 11.90
N VAL A 126 4.99 -5.67 12.54
CA VAL A 126 6.22 -5.45 13.29
C VAL A 126 7.36 -4.97 12.39
N ALA A 127 7.59 -5.65 11.26
CA ALA A 127 8.69 -5.31 10.36
C ALA A 127 8.48 -3.93 9.71
N SER A 128 7.24 -3.61 9.32
CA SER A 128 6.93 -2.32 8.70
C SER A 128 7.00 -1.18 9.71
N SER A 129 6.51 -1.37 10.93
CA SER A 129 6.59 -0.35 11.97
C SER A 129 8.04 -0.02 12.33
N LEU A 130 8.92 -1.02 12.41
CA LEU A 130 10.36 -0.80 12.60
C LEU A 130 10.98 -0.07 11.40
N THR A 131 10.65 -0.48 10.18
CA THR A 131 11.22 0.15 8.98
C THR A 131 10.80 1.62 8.88
N ILE A 132 9.50 1.90 8.98
CA ILE A 132 8.92 3.25 8.80
C ILE A 132 9.23 4.15 9.99
N GLY A 133 9.09 3.62 11.22
CA GLY A 133 9.27 4.40 12.44
C GLY A 133 10.66 5.01 12.58
N PHE A 134 11.68 4.26 12.18
CA PHE A 134 13.08 4.70 12.15
C PHE A 134 13.46 5.51 10.90
N GLY A 135 12.50 5.82 10.02
CA GLY A 135 12.72 6.73 8.87
C GLY A 135 12.84 6.07 7.51
N GLY A 136 12.57 4.77 7.39
CA GLY A 136 12.49 4.09 6.10
C GLY A 136 11.46 4.75 5.18
N SER A 137 11.87 5.10 3.96
CA SER A 137 11.06 5.89 3.02
C SER A 137 9.99 5.04 2.31
N VAL A 138 9.11 4.39 3.06
CA VAL A 138 8.07 3.49 2.53
C VAL A 138 6.75 3.68 3.28
N GLY A 139 5.68 3.13 2.72
CA GLY A 139 4.33 3.25 3.27
C GLY A 139 3.85 2.03 4.05
N PRO A 140 2.92 2.19 4.99
CA PRO A 140 2.32 1.13 5.80
C PRO A 140 1.30 0.28 5.02
N GLU A 141 0.84 0.74 3.85
CA GLU A 141 -0.39 0.21 3.24
C GLU A 141 -0.24 -1.23 2.78
N ALA A 142 0.80 -1.55 2.01
CA ALA A 142 0.96 -2.90 1.48
C ALA A 142 1.12 -3.97 2.59
N PRO A 143 1.90 -3.74 3.66
CA PRO A 143 1.90 -4.56 4.87
C PRO A 143 0.52 -4.72 5.52
N MET A 144 -0.28 -3.65 5.58
CA MET A 144 -1.63 -3.72 6.13
C MET A 144 -2.59 -4.51 5.25
N VAL A 145 -2.53 -4.35 3.94
CA VAL A 145 -3.33 -5.17 3.01
C VAL A 145 -2.98 -6.65 3.16
N LEU A 146 -1.69 -6.99 3.24
CA LEU A 146 -1.26 -8.38 3.46
C LEU A 146 -1.76 -8.92 4.79
N THR A 147 -1.71 -8.10 5.83
CA THR A 147 -2.21 -8.44 7.17
C THR A 147 -3.72 -8.71 7.14
N GLY A 148 -4.51 -7.80 6.58
CA GLY A 148 -5.96 -7.97 6.43
C GLY A 148 -6.32 -9.19 5.61
N ALA A 149 -5.69 -9.36 4.45
CA ALA A 149 -5.85 -10.54 3.60
C ALA A 149 -5.50 -11.85 4.33
N ALA A 150 -4.44 -11.84 5.15
CA ALA A 150 -4.06 -12.99 5.96
C ALA A 150 -5.09 -13.28 7.06
N ILE A 151 -5.68 -12.27 7.69
CA ILE A 151 -6.76 -12.43 8.67
C ILE A 151 -7.95 -13.13 8.00
N GLY A 152 -8.39 -12.62 6.85
CA GLY A 152 -9.49 -13.23 6.09
C GLY A 152 -9.20 -14.67 5.64
N SER A 153 -8.01 -14.92 5.09
CA SER A 153 -7.59 -16.26 4.65
C SER A 153 -7.52 -17.27 5.80
N ASN A 154 -6.92 -16.89 6.93
CA ASN A 154 -6.76 -17.82 8.05
C ASN A 154 -8.08 -18.08 8.76
N LEU A 155 -8.95 -17.07 8.87
CA LEU A 155 -10.28 -17.26 9.44
C LEU A 155 -11.16 -18.16 8.56
N GLY A 156 -11.15 -17.94 7.24
CA GLY A 156 -11.85 -18.80 6.28
C GLY A 156 -11.33 -20.24 6.28
N ARG A 157 -10.00 -20.43 6.36
CA ARG A 157 -9.37 -21.75 6.47
C ARG A 157 -9.73 -22.45 7.77
N TYR A 158 -9.70 -21.72 8.88
CA TYR A 158 -10.12 -22.24 10.18
C TYR A 158 -11.58 -22.67 10.18
N LEU A 159 -12.43 -22.08 9.34
CA LEU A 159 -13.84 -22.46 9.19
C LEU A 159 -14.10 -23.47 8.06
N LYS A 160 -13.05 -24.00 7.42
CA LYS A 160 -13.08 -24.97 6.32
C LYS A 160 -14.00 -24.53 5.16
N LEU A 161 -13.92 -23.26 4.79
CA LEU A 161 -14.69 -22.70 3.68
C LEU A 161 -14.06 -23.08 2.34
N ASP A 162 -14.90 -23.10 1.31
CA ASP A 162 -14.49 -23.37 -0.06
C ASP A 162 -13.60 -22.25 -0.61
N GLN A 163 -12.94 -22.51 -1.74
CA GLN A 163 -11.97 -21.59 -2.33
C GLN A 163 -12.60 -20.26 -2.77
N LYS A 164 -13.84 -20.27 -3.28
CA LYS A 164 -14.51 -19.06 -3.75
C LYS A 164 -14.83 -18.14 -2.58
N THR A 165 -15.36 -18.71 -1.49
CA THR A 165 -15.59 -17.96 -0.26
C THR A 165 -14.29 -17.50 0.39
N LEU A 166 -13.25 -18.33 0.40
CA LEU A 166 -11.93 -17.96 0.94
C LEU A 166 -11.33 -16.74 0.20
N MET A 167 -11.44 -16.72 -1.13
CA MET A 167 -11.01 -15.60 -1.96
C MET A 167 -11.80 -14.32 -1.64
N LEU A 168 -13.11 -14.43 -1.45
CA LEU A 168 -13.94 -13.30 -1.01
C LEU A 168 -13.48 -12.77 0.36
N LEU A 169 -13.18 -13.63 1.34
CA LEU A 169 -12.73 -13.20 2.67
C LEU A 169 -11.34 -12.56 2.65
N VAL A 170 -10.44 -13.02 1.78
CA VAL A 170 -9.16 -12.36 1.50
C VAL A 170 -9.41 -10.94 0.98
N GLY A 171 -10.36 -10.77 0.06
CA GLY A 171 -10.84 -9.47 -0.40
C GLY A 171 -11.44 -8.61 0.71
N CYS A 172 -12.31 -9.18 1.56
CA CYS A 172 -12.87 -8.47 2.72
C CYS A 172 -11.77 -7.95 3.64
N GLY A 173 -10.74 -8.77 3.89
CA GLY A 173 -9.58 -8.40 4.70
C GLY A 173 -8.78 -7.26 4.09
N ALA A 174 -8.50 -7.32 2.80
CA ALA A 174 -7.82 -6.24 2.07
C ALA A 174 -8.64 -4.93 2.07
N SER A 175 -9.93 -5.03 1.78
CA SER A 175 -10.89 -3.91 1.78
C SER A 175 -10.95 -3.24 3.15
N GLY A 176 -11.13 -4.03 4.23
CA GLY A 176 -11.16 -3.55 5.61
C GLY A 176 -9.84 -2.90 6.05
N ALA A 177 -8.70 -3.42 5.59
CA ALA A 177 -7.39 -2.87 5.92
C ALA A 177 -7.12 -1.51 5.25
N ILE A 178 -7.38 -1.38 3.94
CA ILE A 178 -7.26 -0.10 3.22
C ILE A 178 -8.26 0.92 3.78
N ALA A 179 -9.50 0.48 3.98
CA ALA A 179 -10.53 1.34 4.53
C ALA A 179 -10.16 1.84 5.94
N GLY A 180 -9.69 0.94 6.81
CA GLY A 180 -9.30 1.27 8.18
C GLY A 180 -8.09 2.19 8.26
N ILE A 181 -7.06 1.99 7.42
CA ILE A 181 -5.84 2.82 7.48
C ILE A 181 -6.08 4.25 6.95
N PHE A 182 -6.91 4.40 5.92
CA PHE A 182 -7.20 5.68 5.28
C PHE A 182 -8.48 6.36 5.76
N LYS A 183 -9.29 5.69 6.58
CA LYS A 183 -10.69 6.07 6.87
C LYS A 183 -11.53 6.25 5.60
N ALA A 184 -11.25 5.44 4.56
CA ALA A 184 -11.80 5.57 3.21
C ALA A 184 -12.47 4.25 2.76
N PRO A 185 -13.74 4.01 3.11
CA PRO A 185 -14.43 2.74 2.84
C PRO A 185 -14.58 2.41 1.35
N ILE A 186 -14.94 3.39 0.52
CA ILE A 186 -15.16 3.14 -0.92
C ILE A 186 -13.83 2.83 -1.60
N ALA A 187 -12.77 3.54 -1.23
CA ALA A 187 -11.42 3.28 -1.70
C ALA A 187 -10.95 1.85 -1.40
N GLY A 188 -11.26 1.31 -0.23
CA GLY A 188 -10.93 -0.08 0.13
C GLY A 188 -11.63 -1.12 -0.75
N VAL A 189 -12.91 -0.88 -1.07
CA VAL A 189 -13.66 -1.75 -1.98
C VAL A 189 -13.10 -1.66 -3.40
N MET A 190 -12.86 -0.45 -3.90
CA MET A 190 -12.29 -0.26 -5.25
C MET A 190 -10.89 -0.85 -5.37
N PHE A 191 -10.04 -0.68 -4.36
CA PHE A 191 -8.72 -1.32 -4.30
C PHE A 191 -8.83 -2.83 -4.46
N THR A 192 -9.80 -3.45 -3.79
CA THR A 192 -10.00 -4.90 -3.84
C THR A 192 -10.48 -5.37 -5.21
N LEU A 193 -11.33 -4.59 -5.89
CA LEU A 193 -11.84 -4.93 -7.22
C LEU A 193 -10.80 -4.69 -8.32
N GLU A 194 -10.06 -3.59 -8.24
CA GLU A 194 -9.21 -3.09 -9.32
C GLU A 194 -7.74 -3.51 -9.16
N VAL A 195 -7.17 -3.43 -7.95
CA VAL A 195 -5.76 -3.76 -7.69
C VAL A 195 -5.57 -5.25 -7.43
N LEU A 196 -6.45 -5.88 -6.64
CA LEU A 196 -6.38 -7.32 -6.40
C LEU A 196 -7.03 -8.15 -7.53
N MET A 197 -7.67 -7.49 -8.49
CA MET A 197 -8.30 -8.10 -9.68
C MET A 197 -9.20 -9.28 -9.31
N LEU A 198 -9.96 -9.17 -8.22
CA LEU A 198 -10.88 -10.22 -7.82
C LEU A 198 -12.11 -10.21 -8.74
N ASP A 199 -12.22 -11.22 -9.59
CA ASP A 199 -13.40 -11.46 -10.43
C ASP A 199 -14.59 -11.89 -9.55
N LEU A 200 -15.28 -10.90 -8.99
CA LEU A 200 -16.37 -11.06 -8.04
C LEU A 200 -17.73 -10.85 -8.69
N THR A 201 -18.72 -11.60 -8.21
CA THR A 201 -20.13 -11.36 -8.55
C THR A 201 -20.64 -10.11 -7.83
N MET A 202 -21.70 -9.48 -8.34
CA MET A 202 -22.33 -8.33 -7.67
C MET A 202 -22.74 -8.64 -6.21
N ALA A 203 -23.16 -9.88 -5.93
CA ALA A 203 -23.49 -10.33 -4.58
C ALA A 203 -22.29 -10.34 -3.61
N SER A 204 -21.07 -10.41 -4.14
CA SER A 204 -19.83 -10.42 -3.36
C SER A 204 -19.35 -9.00 -2.98
N ILE A 205 -19.97 -7.95 -3.53
CA ILE A 205 -19.64 -6.56 -3.19
C ILE A 205 -20.15 -6.21 -1.80
N SER A 206 -21.32 -6.70 -1.38
CA SER A 206 -21.90 -6.36 -0.07
C SER A 206 -20.99 -6.76 1.10
N PRO A 207 -20.41 -7.98 1.15
CA PRO A 207 -19.42 -8.34 2.18
C PRO A 207 -18.15 -7.46 2.17
N LEU A 208 -17.69 -7.01 0.99
CA LEU A 208 -16.54 -6.10 0.92
C LEU A 208 -16.83 -4.75 1.57
N ILE A 209 -18.02 -4.19 1.30
CA ILE A 209 -18.49 -2.93 1.89
C ILE A 209 -18.62 -3.08 3.40
N ILE A 210 -19.24 -4.16 3.89
CA ILE A 210 -19.43 -4.40 5.32
C ILE A 210 -18.09 -4.46 6.05
N SER A 211 -17.11 -5.18 5.48
CA SER A 211 -15.75 -5.23 6.02
C SER A 211 -15.07 -3.87 6.02
N ALA A 212 -15.19 -3.10 4.93
CA ALA A 212 -14.64 -1.75 4.82
C ALA A 212 -15.21 -0.81 5.89
N VAL A 213 -16.54 -0.78 6.01
CA VAL A 213 -17.25 0.05 7.01
C VAL A 213 -16.89 -0.37 8.43
N ALA A 214 -16.78 -1.67 8.71
CA ALA A 214 -16.35 -2.14 10.02
C ALA A 214 -14.92 -1.71 10.36
N GLY A 215 -13.98 -1.81 9.41
CA GLY A 215 -12.60 -1.33 9.59
C GLY A 215 -12.52 0.17 9.85
N VAL A 216 -13.30 0.95 9.11
CA VAL A 216 -13.41 2.41 9.26
C VAL A 216 -14.05 2.80 10.59
N ALA A 217 -15.13 2.12 11.00
CA ALA A 217 -15.79 2.36 12.28
C ALA A 217 -14.83 2.14 13.46
N VAL A 218 -14.01 1.09 13.41
CA VAL A 218 -12.94 0.87 14.40
C VAL A 218 -11.90 1.98 14.36
N ALA A 219 -11.48 2.42 13.17
CA ALA A 219 -10.52 3.50 13.02
C ALA A 219 -11.03 4.82 13.63
N TYR A 220 -12.29 5.19 13.37
CA TYR A 220 -12.92 6.36 13.99
C TYR A 220 -13.01 6.23 15.50
N PHE A 221 -13.44 5.07 16.00
CA PHE A 221 -13.55 4.82 17.43
C PHE A 221 -12.22 4.95 18.17
N LEU A 222 -11.12 4.48 17.58
CA LEU A 222 -9.80 4.46 18.22
C LEU A 222 -8.94 5.71 17.99
N THR A 223 -9.10 6.38 16.84
CA THR A 223 -8.22 7.50 16.42
C THR A 223 -8.95 8.84 16.26
N GLY A 224 -10.26 8.88 16.50
CA GLY A 224 -11.09 10.09 16.38
C GLY A 224 -11.47 10.46 14.94
N ASP A 225 -12.11 11.61 14.77
CA ASP A 225 -12.86 11.98 13.55
C ASP A 225 -12.06 12.75 12.49
N LEU A 226 -10.80 13.07 12.76
CA LEU A 226 -10.00 13.86 11.83
C LEU A 226 -9.59 13.04 10.60
N ALA A 227 -9.89 13.57 9.42
CA ALA A 227 -9.37 13.11 8.14
C ALA A 227 -7.85 13.35 8.05
N ILE A 228 -7.15 12.53 7.27
CA ILE A 228 -5.69 12.63 7.14
C ILE A 228 -5.28 13.96 6.48
N PHE A 229 -6.05 14.43 5.49
CA PHE A 229 -5.83 15.69 4.81
C PHE A 229 -7.06 16.60 4.92
N TYR A 230 -7.23 17.23 6.08
CA TYR A 230 -8.27 18.23 6.24
C TYR A 230 -7.76 19.61 5.77
N THR A 231 -8.22 20.05 4.61
CA THR A 231 -8.04 21.43 4.13
C THR A 231 -9.40 21.99 3.70
N GLN A 232 -9.66 23.27 3.97
CA GLN A 232 -10.93 23.92 3.64
C GLN A 232 -10.87 24.68 2.30
N ASP A 233 -9.70 24.77 1.67
CA ASP A 233 -9.48 25.59 0.48
C ASP A 233 -9.56 24.74 -0.80
N PHE A 234 -10.78 24.36 -1.17
CA PHE A 234 -11.06 23.78 -2.49
C PHE A 234 -11.68 24.81 -3.41
N GLU A 235 -11.09 24.98 -4.58
CA GLU A 235 -11.76 25.72 -5.65
C GLU A 235 -12.68 24.78 -6.45
N PRO A 236 -13.90 25.22 -6.81
CA PRO A 236 -14.80 24.42 -7.64
C PRO A 236 -14.19 24.15 -9.02
N PHE A 237 -14.69 23.09 -9.65
CA PHE A 237 -14.31 22.75 -11.02
C PHE A 237 -14.72 23.86 -11.99
N ASP A 238 -13.79 24.23 -12.86
CA ASP A 238 -14.01 25.18 -13.95
C ASP A 238 -13.61 24.53 -15.28
N LEU A 239 -14.47 24.68 -16.30
CA LEU A 239 -14.27 24.15 -17.64
C LEU A 239 -13.01 24.72 -18.29
N SER A 240 -12.67 25.98 -18.00
CA SER A 240 -11.47 26.63 -18.54
C SER A 240 -10.18 25.90 -18.18
N ARG A 241 -10.20 25.14 -17.08
CA ARG A 241 -9.02 24.44 -16.53
C ARG A 241 -8.82 23.05 -17.12
N ILE A 242 -9.74 22.54 -17.95
CA ILE A 242 -9.62 21.18 -18.56
C ILE A 242 -8.25 20.98 -19.24
N PRO A 243 -7.71 21.92 -20.06
CA PRO A 243 -6.39 21.77 -20.66
C PRO A 243 -5.27 21.57 -19.61
N SER A 244 -5.30 22.33 -18.52
CA SER A 244 -4.32 22.20 -17.43
C SER A 244 -4.41 20.85 -16.72
N HIS A 245 -5.62 20.30 -16.54
CA HIS A 245 -5.81 18.96 -16.00
C HIS A 245 -5.31 17.87 -16.97
N ILE A 246 -5.49 18.05 -18.28
CA ILE A 246 -4.95 17.12 -19.29
C ILE A 246 -3.42 17.10 -19.23
N ILE A 247 -2.78 18.29 -19.19
CA ILE A 247 -1.34 18.42 -19.04
C ILE A 247 -0.87 17.70 -17.77
N LEU A 248 -1.54 17.95 -16.64
CA LEU A 248 -1.22 17.28 -15.39
C LEU A 248 -1.34 15.75 -15.52
N GLY A 249 -2.41 15.25 -16.13
CA GLY A 249 -2.60 13.82 -16.37
C GLY A 249 -1.46 13.19 -17.16
N VAL A 250 -1.02 13.83 -18.25
CA VAL A 250 0.12 13.35 -19.05
C VAL A 250 1.41 13.34 -18.22
N VAL A 251 1.69 14.43 -17.49
CA VAL A 251 2.88 14.52 -16.62
C VAL A 251 2.85 13.44 -15.54
N CYS A 252 1.70 13.20 -14.89
CA CYS A 252 1.51 12.12 -13.92
C CYS A 252 1.75 10.74 -14.56
N GLY A 253 1.29 10.51 -15.79
CA GLY A 253 1.51 9.25 -16.50
C GLY A 253 2.99 9.01 -16.82
N LEU A 254 3.71 10.04 -17.27
CA LEU A 254 5.15 9.97 -17.51
C LEU A 254 5.94 9.80 -16.21
N MET A 255 5.54 10.47 -15.14
CA MET A 255 6.15 10.30 -13.82
C MET A 255 5.88 8.91 -13.24
N SER A 256 4.70 8.33 -13.50
CA SER A 256 4.38 6.95 -13.16
C SER A 256 5.23 5.96 -13.95
N LEU A 257 5.46 6.20 -15.24
CA LEU A 257 6.39 5.42 -16.06
C LEU A 257 7.80 5.44 -15.46
N TYR A 258 8.29 6.62 -15.09
CA TYR A 258 9.56 6.79 -14.41
C TYR A 258 9.59 6.03 -13.07
N PHE A 259 8.53 6.11 -12.26
CA PHE A 259 8.39 5.39 -11.00
C PHE A 259 8.54 3.87 -11.21
N VAL A 260 7.77 3.31 -12.13
CA VAL A 260 7.73 1.86 -12.39
C VAL A 260 9.08 1.37 -12.92
N ARG A 261 9.65 2.05 -13.92
CA ARG A 261 10.93 1.65 -14.53
C ARG A 261 12.10 1.76 -13.57
N THR A 262 12.15 2.84 -12.79
CA THR A 262 13.19 3.03 -11.78
C THR A 262 13.11 1.95 -10.72
N THR A 263 11.92 1.65 -10.20
CA THR A 263 11.71 0.57 -9.25
C THR A 263 12.21 -0.77 -9.78
N HIS A 264 11.83 -1.12 -11.01
CA HIS A 264 12.26 -2.37 -11.63
C HIS A 264 13.78 -2.43 -11.87
N TRP A 265 14.37 -1.33 -12.34
CA TRP A 265 15.80 -1.22 -12.57
C TRP A 265 16.58 -1.46 -11.28
N PHE A 266 16.20 -0.78 -10.19
CA PHE A 266 16.81 -0.97 -8.88
C PHE A 266 16.67 -2.38 -8.34
N GLU A 267 15.48 -2.99 -8.43
CA GLU A 267 15.29 -4.38 -8.03
C GLU A 267 16.25 -5.32 -8.78
N THR A 268 16.48 -5.05 -10.06
CA THR A 268 17.41 -5.84 -10.88
C THR A 268 18.86 -5.66 -10.44
N VAL A 269 19.27 -4.43 -10.11
CA VAL A 269 20.61 -4.12 -9.60
C VAL A 269 20.83 -4.74 -8.21
N TYR A 270 19.89 -4.55 -7.29
CA TYR A 270 19.96 -5.07 -5.92
C TYR A 270 19.96 -6.59 -5.86
N LYS A 271 19.26 -7.27 -6.79
CA LYS A 271 19.31 -8.73 -6.92
C LYS A 271 20.71 -9.27 -7.20
N LYS A 272 21.61 -8.49 -7.82
CA LYS A 272 23.00 -8.92 -8.10
C LYS A 272 23.87 -8.94 -6.83
N ILE A 273 23.46 -8.25 -5.77
CA ILE A 273 24.20 -8.18 -4.51
C ILE A 273 23.80 -9.37 -3.63
N ASN A 274 24.46 -10.51 -3.76
CA ASN A 274 24.07 -11.75 -3.05
C ASN A 274 24.28 -11.69 -1.53
N ASN A 275 25.25 -10.90 -1.05
CA ASN A 275 25.55 -10.82 0.37
C ASN A 275 24.53 -9.92 1.09
N PHE A 276 23.74 -10.53 1.97
CA PHE A 276 22.74 -9.88 2.81
C PHE A 276 23.28 -8.67 3.58
N TRP A 277 24.45 -8.78 4.22
CA TRP A 277 24.99 -7.71 5.05
C TRP A 277 25.46 -6.51 4.22
N ILE A 278 26.06 -6.78 3.06
CA ILE A 278 26.50 -5.73 2.13
C ILE A 278 25.29 -4.99 1.57
N ARG A 279 24.23 -5.72 1.20
CA ARG A 279 22.99 -5.14 0.70
C ARG A 279 22.35 -4.19 1.73
N LEU A 280 22.35 -4.61 2.99
CA LEU A 280 21.84 -3.83 4.11
C LEU A 280 22.65 -2.55 4.34
N LEU A 281 23.98 -2.67 4.39
CA LEU A 281 24.88 -1.54 4.57
C LEU A 281 24.75 -0.52 3.45
N ILE A 282 24.79 -0.97 2.19
CA ILE A 282 24.72 -0.07 1.03
C ILE A 282 23.44 0.74 1.07
N GLY A 283 22.28 0.09 1.19
CA GLY A 283 21.04 0.85 1.12
C GLY A 283 20.70 1.61 2.39
N GLY A 284 21.07 1.10 3.57
CA GLY A 284 20.93 1.83 4.84
C GLY A 284 21.74 3.13 4.85
N VAL A 285 23.02 3.06 4.47
CA VAL A 285 23.88 4.25 4.38
C VAL A 285 23.41 5.18 3.28
N SER A 286 23.10 4.67 2.08
CA SER A 286 22.62 5.53 0.99
C SER A 286 21.31 6.22 1.33
N LEU A 287 20.39 5.53 2.02
CA LEU A 287 19.12 6.12 2.46
C LEU A 287 19.36 7.20 3.51
N GLY A 288 20.22 6.93 4.50
CA GLY A 288 20.60 7.94 5.49
C GLY A 288 21.19 9.18 4.85
N VAL A 289 22.10 9.02 3.87
CA VAL A 289 22.69 10.14 3.13
C VAL A 289 21.62 10.92 2.36
N LEU A 290 20.70 10.23 1.67
CA LEU A 290 19.61 10.90 0.96
C LEU A 290 18.69 11.68 1.91
N ILE A 291 18.31 11.10 3.05
CA ILE A 291 17.46 11.76 4.05
C ILE A 291 18.19 12.95 4.68
N PHE A 292 19.49 12.85 4.91
CA PHE A 292 20.30 13.97 5.41
C PHE A 292 20.26 15.19 4.48
N PHE A 293 20.34 14.99 3.16
CA PHE A 293 20.21 16.08 2.19
C PHE A 293 18.76 16.49 1.92
N PHE A 294 17.83 15.55 2.03
CA PHE A 294 16.40 15.74 1.76
C PHE A 294 15.56 15.18 2.92
N PRO A 295 15.43 15.90 4.04
CA PRO A 295 14.65 15.46 5.20
C PRO A 295 13.20 15.04 4.88
N PRO A 296 12.48 15.65 3.90
CA PRO A 296 11.15 15.19 3.49
C PRO A 296 11.05 13.74 2.99
N LEU A 297 12.19 13.07 2.75
CA LEU A 297 12.22 11.66 2.41
C LEU A 297 11.98 10.74 3.62
N TYR A 298 12.13 11.24 4.85
CA TYR A 298 11.96 10.47 6.08
C TYR A 298 10.54 9.89 6.18
N GLY A 299 10.45 8.59 6.39
CA GLY A 299 9.18 7.89 6.57
C GLY A 299 8.22 7.99 5.37
N GLU A 300 6.93 8.06 5.67
CA GLU A 300 5.85 8.06 4.67
C GLU A 300 5.81 9.36 3.86
N GLY A 301 6.09 10.50 4.51
CA GLY A 301 6.10 11.84 3.91
C GLY A 301 4.77 12.61 3.99
N TYR A 302 3.77 12.12 4.72
CA TYR A 302 2.47 12.80 4.85
C TYR A 302 2.54 14.17 5.54
N ASP A 303 3.48 14.37 6.46
CA ASP A 303 3.71 15.67 7.07
C ASP A 303 4.19 16.69 6.04
N SER A 304 5.13 16.30 5.17
CA SER A 304 5.60 17.17 4.08
C SER A 304 4.51 17.48 3.05
N ILE A 305 3.62 16.53 2.77
CA ILE A 305 2.41 16.79 1.95
C ILE A 305 1.56 17.85 2.64
N THR A 306 1.31 17.69 3.94
CA THR A 306 0.48 18.63 4.71
C THR A 306 1.09 20.03 4.74
N SER A 307 2.40 20.14 4.95
CA SER A 307 3.15 21.41 4.87
C SER A 307 3.03 22.05 3.48
N LEU A 308 3.22 21.26 2.42
CA LEU A 308 3.11 21.73 1.05
C LEU A 308 1.70 22.27 0.73
N LEU A 309 0.66 21.55 1.15
CA LEU A 309 -0.73 21.95 0.93
C LEU A 309 -1.11 23.22 1.71
N LYS A 310 -0.46 23.47 2.85
CA LYS A 310 -0.61 24.71 3.62
C LYS A 310 0.21 25.88 3.08
N GLY A 311 1.04 25.66 2.05
CA GLY A 311 1.99 26.65 1.55
C GLY A 311 3.13 26.96 2.53
N ASP A 312 3.34 26.10 3.53
CA ASP A 312 4.39 26.24 4.53
C ASP A 312 5.70 25.67 3.98
N PHE A 313 6.36 26.46 3.13
CA PHE A 313 7.68 26.12 2.59
C PHE A 313 8.77 26.18 3.66
N GLU A 314 8.55 26.89 4.77
CA GLU A 314 9.53 26.95 5.86
C GLU A 314 9.70 25.57 6.50
N SER A 315 8.61 24.89 6.82
CA SER A 315 8.70 23.52 7.36
C SER A 315 9.16 22.49 6.31
N LEU A 316 8.82 22.66 5.03
CA LEU A 316 9.29 21.76 3.96
C LEU A 316 10.81 21.82 3.76
N PHE A 317 11.40 23.02 3.86
CA PHE A 317 12.85 23.25 3.76
C PHE A 317 13.56 23.13 5.11
N SER A 318 12.82 22.97 6.21
CA SER A 318 13.42 22.87 7.55
C SER A 318 14.44 21.74 7.58
N GLN A 319 15.57 22.01 8.23
CA GLN A 319 16.70 21.08 8.35
C GLN A 319 17.39 20.70 7.01
N SER A 320 16.98 21.29 5.88
CA SER A 320 17.69 21.16 4.60
C SER A 320 18.81 22.18 4.49
N LEU A 321 19.89 21.83 3.79
CA LEU A 321 20.97 22.76 3.44
C LEU A 321 20.50 23.91 2.53
N LEU A 322 19.31 23.78 1.94
CA LEU A 322 18.72 24.77 1.04
C LEU A 322 17.75 25.74 1.74
N PHE A 323 17.71 25.74 3.08
CA PHE A 323 16.78 26.57 3.85
C PHE A 323 16.87 28.07 3.54
N ASP A 324 18.07 28.57 3.24
CA ASP A 324 18.29 29.99 2.91
C ASP A 324 17.67 30.39 1.57
N TYR A 325 17.38 29.43 0.69
CA TYR A 325 16.83 29.69 -0.65
C TYR A 325 15.31 29.50 -0.73
N ARG A 326 14.63 29.25 0.40
CA ARG A 326 13.20 28.89 0.46
C ARG A 326 12.25 29.88 -0.21
N ASP A 327 12.61 31.16 -0.27
CA ASP A 327 11.77 32.22 -0.84
C ASP A 327 11.93 32.36 -2.36
N THR A 328 12.92 31.68 -2.96
CA THR A 328 13.19 31.80 -4.40
C THR A 328 12.37 30.79 -5.21
N PRO A 329 11.54 31.22 -6.18
CA PRO A 329 10.67 30.31 -6.94
C PRO A 329 11.44 29.17 -7.64
N TRP A 330 12.63 29.46 -8.15
CA TRP A 330 13.49 28.46 -8.79
C TRP A 330 14.02 27.41 -7.81
N ALA A 331 14.35 27.80 -6.58
CA ALA A 331 14.75 26.83 -5.56
C ALA A 331 13.58 25.92 -5.18
N ILE A 332 12.37 26.47 -5.02
CA ILE A 332 11.15 25.69 -4.76
C ILE A 332 10.92 24.64 -5.85
N ILE A 333 10.95 25.05 -7.13
CA ILE A 333 10.79 24.13 -8.27
C ILE A 333 11.87 23.03 -8.24
N SER A 334 13.14 23.43 -8.07
CA SER A 334 14.26 22.48 -8.09
C SER A 334 14.18 21.49 -6.93
N PHE A 335 13.85 21.96 -5.72
CA PHE A 335 13.81 21.15 -4.51
C PHE A 335 12.65 20.17 -4.55
N ILE A 336 11.44 20.63 -4.86
CA ILE A 336 10.25 19.78 -4.99
C ILE A 336 10.43 18.75 -6.11
N GLY A 337 10.94 19.19 -7.27
CA GLY A 337 11.21 18.30 -8.40
C GLY A 337 12.24 17.23 -8.05
N LEU A 338 13.32 17.61 -7.38
CA LEU A 338 14.37 16.69 -6.96
C LEU A 338 13.87 15.70 -5.90
N ILE A 339 13.11 16.16 -4.90
CA ILE A 339 12.49 15.28 -3.89
C ILE A 339 11.51 14.30 -4.55
N ALA A 340 10.67 14.74 -5.48
CA ALA A 340 9.74 13.88 -6.20
C ALA A 340 10.48 12.76 -6.98
N LEU A 341 11.60 13.09 -7.62
CA LEU A 341 12.43 12.12 -8.33
C LEU A 341 13.17 11.18 -7.36
N ILE A 342 13.75 11.71 -6.28
CA ILE A 342 14.57 10.97 -5.32
C ILE A 342 13.72 10.08 -4.40
N LYS A 343 12.47 10.42 -4.09
CA LYS A 343 11.60 9.61 -3.21
C LYS A 343 11.45 8.18 -3.71
N ILE A 344 11.42 7.98 -5.03
CA ILE A 344 11.36 6.65 -5.64
C ILE A 344 12.63 5.86 -5.32
N PHE A 345 13.81 6.48 -5.45
CA PHE A 345 15.07 5.86 -5.06
C PHE A 345 15.06 5.49 -3.58
N ALA A 346 14.72 6.44 -2.70
CA ALA A 346 14.67 6.21 -1.25
C ALA A 346 13.76 5.03 -0.88
N SER A 347 12.60 4.92 -1.53
CA SER A 347 11.64 3.84 -1.31
C SER A 347 12.16 2.48 -1.74
N VAL A 348 12.82 2.42 -2.89
CA VAL A 348 13.35 1.16 -3.42
C VAL A 348 14.63 0.76 -2.71
N LEU A 349 15.46 1.71 -2.28
CA LEU A 349 16.62 1.46 -1.41
C LEU A 349 16.18 0.86 -0.08
N THR A 350 15.12 1.40 0.53
CA THR A 350 14.55 0.89 1.78
C THR A 350 14.12 -0.57 1.63
N ASN A 351 13.27 -0.87 0.64
CA ASN A 351 12.78 -2.23 0.41
C ASN A 351 13.86 -3.19 -0.08
N GLY A 352 14.73 -2.75 -0.98
CA GLY A 352 15.82 -3.55 -1.56
C GLY A 352 16.85 -3.99 -0.52
N SER A 353 16.99 -3.26 0.58
CA SER A 353 17.98 -3.52 1.64
C SER A 353 17.49 -4.43 2.76
N GLY A 354 16.25 -4.91 2.66
CA GLY A 354 15.62 -5.76 3.67
C GLY A 354 14.64 -5.02 4.58
N GLY A 355 14.41 -3.72 4.37
CA GLY A 355 13.28 -3.02 4.95
C GLY A 355 11.96 -3.52 4.35
N THR A 356 10.89 -3.38 5.10
CA THR A 356 9.56 -3.82 4.66
C THR A 356 8.60 -2.64 4.62
N GLY A 357 8.02 -2.37 3.46
CA GLY A 357 6.93 -1.42 3.31
C GLY A 357 6.33 -1.43 1.91
N GLY A 358 5.28 -0.63 1.74
CA GLY A 358 4.57 -0.42 0.48
C GLY A 358 5.13 0.74 -0.33
N LEU A 359 4.88 0.70 -1.64
CA LEU A 359 5.14 1.81 -2.56
C LEU A 359 3.91 2.73 -2.73
N PHE A 360 2.85 2.46 -1.96
CA PHE A 360 1.59 3.18 -2.03
C PHE A 360 1.72 4.61 -1.48
N ALA A 361 2.15 4.81 -0.22
CA ALA A 361 2.44 6.16 0.28
C ALA A 361 3.47 6.94 -0.57
N PRO A 362 4.62 6.36 -0.98
CA PRO A 362 5.53 7.04 -1.90
C PRO A 362 4.88 7.51 -3.21
N SER A 363 3.95 6.73 -3.78
CA SER A 363 3.23 7.14 -5.00
C SER A 363 2.33 8.36 -4.77
N LEU A 364 1.64 8.41 -3.62
CA LEU A 364 0.83 9.57 -3.21
C LEU A 364 1.70 10.80 -2.98
N PHE A 365 2.82 10.64 -2.27
CA PHE A 365 3.77 11.71 -2.00
C PHE A 365 4.34 12.32 -3.28
N VAL A 366 4.84 11.48 -4.18
CA VAL A 366 5.36 11.91 -5.49
C VAL A 366 4.25 12.55 -6.32
N GLY A 367 3.02 12.02 -6.27
CA GLY A 367 1.85 12.60 -6.91
C GLY A 367 1.53 14.00 -6.42
N SER A 368 1.50 14.20 -5.10
CA SER A 368 1.26 15.50 -4.48
C SER A 368 2.26 16.55 -4.94
N LEU A 369 3.56 16.22 -4.87
CA LEU A 369 4.64 17.12 -5.28
C LEU A 369 4.59 17.41 -6.77
N THR A 370 4.34 16.39 -7.60
CA THR A 370 4.23 16.56 -9.07
C THR A 370 3.07 17.47 -9.42
N GLY A 371 1.89 17.23 -8.83
CA GLY A 371 0.70 18.05 -9.03
C GLY A 371 0.91 19.50 -8.62
N PHE A 372 1.47 19.69 -7.43
CA PHE A 372 1.85 21.01 -6.94
C PHE A 372 2.82 21.73 -7.88
N LEU A 373 3.89 21.04 -8.31
CA LEU A 373 4.92 21.61 -9.17
C LEU A 373 4.35 22.03 -10.53
N VAL A 374 3.50 21.20 -11.15
CA VAL A 374 2.83 21.56 -12.41
C VAL A 374 1.98 22.82 -12.22
N ALA A 375 1.17 22.89 -11.16
CA ALA A 375 0.36 24.08 -10.91
C ALA A 375 1.19 25.32 -10.60
N PHE A 376 2.29 25.17 -9.85
CA PHE A 376 3.21 26.26 -9.54
C PHE A 376 3.85 26.82 -10.81
N VAL A 377 4.33 25.95 -11.71
CA VAL A 377 4.89 26.37 -13.00
C VAL A 377 3.83 27.02 -13.89
N LEU A 378 2.61 26.48 -13.95
CA LEU A 378 1.51 27.09 -14.70
C LEU A 378 1.16 28.49 -14.20
N ARG A 379 1.16 28.71 -12.88
CA ARG A 379 0.96 30.04 -12.29
C ARG A 379 2.07 31.03 -12.69
N LEU A 380 3.32 30.59 -12.72
CA LEU A 380 4.45 31.43 -13.19
C LEU A 380 4.31 31.81 -14.67
N LEU A 381 3.65 30.97 -15.47
CA LEU A 381 3.34 31.24 -16.87
C LEU A 381 2.06 32.08 -17.06
N GLY A 382 1.43 32.54 -15.98
CA GLY A 382 0.21 33.36 -16.01
C GLY A 382 -1.11 32.58 -16.11
N VAL A 383 -1.08 31.25 -15.92
CA VAL A 383 -2.29 30.42 -15.90
C VAL A 383 -2.78 30.23 -14.46
N GLU A 384 -3.96 30.76 -14.15
CA GLU A 384 -4.54 30.65 -12.81
C GLU A 384 -5.10 29.25 -12.55
N VAL A 385 -4.42 28.49 -11.68
CA VAL A 385 -4.84 27.14 -11.26
C VAL A 385 -4.70 26.96 -9.74
N PRO A 386 -5.63 26.29 -9.05
CA PRO A 386 -5.51 25.98 -7.62
C PRO A 386 -4.39 24.97 -7.33
N LEU A 387 -3.38 25.37 -6.53
CA LEU A 387 -2.24 24.53 -6.15
C LEU A 387 -2.69 23.26 -5.40
N THR A 388 -3.58 23.42 -4.43
CA THR A 388 -4.13 22.35 -3.58
C THR A 388 -4.88 21.30 -4.40
N ASN A 389 -5.80 21.74 -5.28
CA ASN A 389 -6.54 20.83 -6.16
C ASN A 389 -5.60 20.03 -7.06
N PHE A 390 -4.59 20.68 -7.64
CA PHE A 390 -3.63 20.02 -8.52
C PHE A 390 -2.72 19.04 -7.77
N ALA A 391 -2.32 19.35 -6.54
CA ALA A 391 -1.60 18.41 -5.68
C ALA A 391 -2.41 17.14 -5.43
N PHE A 392 -3.68 17.26 -5.01
CA PHE A 392 -4.58 16.11 -4.82
C PHE A 392 -4.83 15.34 -6.12
N ALA A 393 -5.03 16.04 -7.23
CA ALA A 393 -5.18 15.42 -8.54
C ALA A 393 -3.90 14.68 -8.98
N GLY A 394 -2.73 15.22 -8.63
CA GLY A 394 -1.44 14.58 -8.84
C GLY A 394 -1.29 13.29 -8.02
N MET A 395 -1.76 13.27 -6.77
CA MET A 395 -1.80 12.05 -5.94
C MET A 395 -2.63 10.96 -6.63
N ALA A 396 -3.87 11.28 -7.03
CA ALA A 396 -4.74 10.33 -7.73
C ALA A 396 -4.13 9.91 -9.08
N GLY A 397 -3.56 10.86 -9.83
CA GLY A 397 -2.95 10.64 -11.14
C GLY A 397 -1.79 9.66 -11.10
N ILE A 398 -0.79 9.89 -10.25
CA ILE A 398 0.38 9.01 -10.16
C ILE A 398 0.00 7.65 -9.59
N MET A 399 -0.86 7.61 -8.57
CA MET A 399 -1.35 6.34 -8.05
C MET A 399 -2.09 5.54 -9.14
N SER A 400 -2.96 6.18 -9.91
CA SER A 400 -3.69 5.54 -11.02
C SER A 400 -2.75 4.97 -12.08
N GLY A 401 -1.68 5.71 -12.41
CA GLY A 401 -0.67 5.28 -13.36
C GLY A 401 0.17 4.11 -12.83
N VAL A 402 0.77 4.24 -11.64
CA VAL A 402 1.65 3.20 -11.06
C VAL A 402 0.90 1.89 -10.77
N MET A 403 -0.34 2.01 -10.30
CA MET A 403 -1.16 0.89 -9.83
C MET A 403 -2.02 0.28 -10.94
N HIS A 404 -2.19 0.98 -12.06
CA HIS A 404 -3.22 0.69 -13.07
C HIS A 404 -4.62 0.61 -12.45
N ALA A 405 -4.89 1.50 -11.50
CA ALA A 405 -6.13 1.50 -10.72
C ALA A 405 -6.75 2.90 -10.60
N PRO A 406 -7.31 3.45 -11.70
CA PRO A 406 -7.93 4.77 -11.70
C PRO A 406 -9.03 4.97 -10.66
N LEU A 407 -9.98 4.03 -10.54
CA LEU A 407 -11.11 4.19 -9.63
C LEU A 407 -10.64 4.24 -8.18
N THR A 408 -9.69 3.37 -7.84
CA THR A 408 -9.08 3.34 -6.51
C THR A 408 -8.41 4.68 -6.18
N GLY A 409 -7.66 5.27 -7.11
CA GLY A 409 -7.03 6.58 -6.92
C GLY A 409 -8.05 7.71 -6.73
N ILE A 410 -9.09 7.74 -7.57
CA ILE A 410 -10.15 8.76 -7.52
C ILE A 410 -10.88 8.71 -6.17
N PHE A 411 -11.39 7.55 -5.77
CA PHE A 411 -12.17 7.43 -4.54
C PHE A 411 -11.31 7.60 -3.30
N LEU A 412 -10.06 7.13 -3.31
CA LEU A 412 -9.16 7.36 -2.18
C LEU A 412 -8.96 8.85 -1.93
N ILE A 413 -8.58 9.61 -2.95
CA ILE A 413 -8.33 11.05 -2.74
C ILE A 413 -9.62 11.79 -2.40
N ALA A 414 -10.74 11.48 -3.06
CA ALA A 414 -12.02 12.10 -2.76
C ALA A 414 -12.46 11.89 -1.29
N GLU A 415 -12.26 10.68 -0.73
CA GLU A 415 -12.58 10.38 0.67
C GLU A 415 -11.56 11.02 1.63
N LEU A 416 -10.27 11.02 1.30
CA LEU A 416 -9.23 11.63 2.13
C LEU A 416 -9.36 13.16 2.27
N THR A 417 -9.89 13.82 1.24
CA THR A 417 -10.11 15.27 1.23
C THR A 417 -11.50 15.66 1.73
N GLY A 418 -12.40 14.70 1.96
CA GLY A 418 -13.75 14.96 2.48
C GLY A 418 -14.69 15.68 1.51
N GLY A 419 -14.45 15.63 0.20
CA GLY A 419 -15.18 16.47 -0.77
C GLY A 419 -15.30 15.88 -2.18
N TYR A 420 -16.53 15.85 -2.68
CA TYR A 420 -16.85 15.49 -4.08
C TYR A 420 -16.59 16.63 -5.07
N SER A 421 -16.20 17.82 -4.60
CA SER A 421 -15.91 19.00 -5.44
C SER A 421 -14.75 18.75 -6.42
N LEU A 422 -13.77 17.92 -6.03
CA LEU A 422 -12.63 17.57 -6.86
C LEU A 422 -12.89 16.43 -7.84
N PHE A 423 -14.04 15.76 -7.76
CA PHE A 423 -14.27 14.48 -8.44
C PHE A 423 -14.01 14.55 -9.96
N MET A 424 -14.46 15.63 -10.62
CA MET A 424 -14.21 15.85 -12.04
C MET A 424 -12.72 15.99 -12.37
N THR A 425 -12.00 16.80 -11.61
CA THR A 425 -10.55 16.98 -11.71
C THR A 425 -9.80 15.65 -11.49
N LEU A 426 -10.16 14.90 -10.45
CA LEU A 426 -9.56 13.60 -10.15
C LEU A 426 -9.78 12.60 -11.28
N MET A 427 -10.99 12.53 -11.84
CA MET A 427 -11.33 11.63 -12.95
C MET A 427 -10.49 11.92 -14.20
N ILE A 428 -10.44 13.19 -14.64
CA ILE A 428 -9.70 13.59 -15.84
C ILE A 428 -8.22 13.22 -15.70
N VAL A 429 -7.60 13.62 -14.59
CA VAL A 429 -6.15 13.42 -14.37
C VAL A 429 -5.81 11.94 -14.22
N SER A 430 -6.64 11.18 -13.49
CA SER A 430 -6.42 9.74 -13.25
C SER A 430 -6.54 8.91 -14.52
N VAL A 431 -7.57 9.17 -15.33
CA VAL A 431 -7.80 8.45 -16.60
C VAL A 431 -6.67 8.77 -17.58
N ILE A 432 -6.30 10.04 -17.74
CA ILE A 432 -5.24 10.44 -18.68
C ILE A 432 -3.88 9.88 -18.24
N SER A 433 -3.57 9.90 -16.95
CA SER A 433 -2.34 9.30 -16.41
C SER A 433 -2.26 7.81 -16.73
N TYR A 434 -3.36 7.08 -16.51
CA TYR A 434 -3.47 5.66 -16.84
C TYR A 434 -3.33 5.38 -18.35
N LEU A 435 -4.04 6.15 -19.18
CA LEU A 435 -3.94 6.02 -20.64
C LEU A 435 -2.54 6.37 -21.17
N THR A 436 -1.81 7.25 -20.48
CA THR A 436 -0.44 7.62 -20.86
C THR A 436 0.53 6.47 -20.56
N ILE A 437 0.47 5.88 -19.35
CA ILE A 437 1.42 4.82 -18.98
C ILE A 437 1.17 3.50 -19.71
N ILE A 438 -0.08 3.14 -20.00
CA ILE A 438 -0.41 1.84 -20.62
C ILE A 438 0.17 1.68 -22.03
N ILE A 439 0.49 2.80 -22.71
CA ILE A 439 1.19 2.81 -23.99
C ILE A 439 2.60 2.21 -23.85
N PHE A 440 3.23 2.37 -22.69
CA PHE A 440 4.62 1.98 -22.43
C PHE A 440 4.76 0.72 -21.56
N GLU A 441 3.92 0.59 -20.53
CA GLU A 441 3.94 -0.54 -19.59
C GLU A 441 2.53 -1.14 -19.50
N PRO A 442 2.30 -2.36 -20.01
CA PRO A 442 0.96 -2.95 -20.05
C PRO A 442 0.49 -3.53 -18.70
N HIS A 443 1.38 -3.70 -17.72
CA HIS A 443 1.06 -4.29 -16.42
C HIS A 443 1.40 -3.32 -15.29
N SER A 444 0.59 -3.34 -14.23
CA SER A 444 0.86 -2.59 -13.00
C SER A 444 2.15 -3.03 -12.32
N ILE A 445 2.67 -2.18 -11.42
CA ILE A 445 3.86 -2.48 -10.62
C ILE A 445 3.75 -3.80 -9.84
N TYR A 446 2.54 -4.16 -9.38
CA TYR A 446 2.31 -5.39 -8.61
C TYR A 446 2.10 -6.62 -9.48
N ALA A 447 1.43 -6.46 -10.64
CA ALA A 447 1.16 -7.53 -11.58
C ALA A 447 2.39 -7.92 -12.41
N MET A 448 3.25 -6.94 -12.74
CA MET A 448 4.43 -7.13 -13.58
C MET A 448 5.35 -8.25 -13.09
N ARG A 449 5.51 -8.41 -11.77
CA ARG A 449 6.36 -9.48 -11.19
C ARG A 449 5.83 -10.87 -11.46
N LEU A 450 4.51 -11.06 -11.37
CA LEU A 450 3.87 -12.34 -11.67
C LEU A 450 3.83 -12.56 -13.18
N ALA A 451 3.57 -11.52 -13.97
CA ALA A 451 3.53 -11.60 -15.43
C ALA A 451 4.88 -12.10 -15.99
N LYS A 452 6.01 -11.56 -15.50
CA LYS A 452 7.35 -12.01 -15.91
C LYS A 452 7.68 -13.46 -15.56
N LYS A 453 6.99 -14.03 -14.56
CA LYS A 453 7.13 -15.43 -14.15
C LYS A 453 6.10 -16.36 -14.81
N GLY A 454 5.13 -15.81 -15.55
CA GLY A 454 3.99 -16.58 -16.07
C GLY A 454 2.98 -17.00 -15.00
N GLU A 455 3.01 -16.39 -13.81
CA GLU A 455 2.21 -16.78 -12.64
C GLU A 455 0.97 -15.89 -12.42
N LEU A 456 0.77 -14.88 -13.29
CA LEU A 456 -0.34 -13.92 -13.18
C LEU A 456 -1.60 -14.50 -13.82
N LEU A 457 -2.70 -14.55 -13.08
CA LEU A 457 -4.00 -14.83 -13.67
C LEU A 457 -4.36 -13.73 -14.67
N THR A 458 -4.58 -14.12 -15.92
CA THR A 458 -5.06 -13.21 -16.97
C THR A 458 -6.59 -13.25 -17.04
N HIS A 459 -7.23 -12.14 -17.42
CA HIS A 459 -8.68 -12.12 -17.73
C HIS A 459 -9.07 -13.06 -18.89
N ASN A 460 -8.09 -13.53 -19.68
CA ASN A 460 -8.31 -14.59 -20.63
C ASN A 460 -8.46 -15.93 -19.89
N LYS A 461 -9.70 -16.44 -19.86
CA LYS A 461 -10.08 -17.68 -19.14
C LYS A 461 -9.25 -18.88 -19.59
N ASP A 462 -8.91 -19.00 -20.87
CA ASP A 462 -8.16 -20.14 -21.40
C ASP A 462 -6.71 -20.13 -20.91
N ARG A 463 -6.07 -18.95 -20.93
CA ARG A 463 -4.74 -18.78 -20.32
C ARG A 463 -4.77 -18.96 -18.81
N GLY A 464 -5.84 -18.50 -18.14
CA GLY A 464 -6.03 -18.71 -16.71
C GLY A 464 -6.07 -20.19 -16.35
N VAL A 465 -6.79 -21.01 -17.13
CA VAL A 465 -6.84 -22.48 -16.94
C VAL A 465 -5.46 -23.10 -17.13
N LEU A 466 -4.73 -22.75 -18.20
CA LEU A 466 -3.38 -23.26 -18.46
C LEU A 466 -2.37 -22.93 -17.35
N ILE A 467 -2.53 -21.77 -16.70
CA ILE A 467 -1.66 -21.32 -15.59
C ILE A 467 -1.95 -22.08 -14.29
N ILE A 468 -3.20 -22.53 -14.09
CA ILE A 468 -3.63 -23.27 -12.88
C ILE A 468 -3.35 -24.78 -13.04
N MET A 469 -3.30 -25.30 -14.28
CA MET A 469 -3.05 -26.72 -14.56
C MET A 469 -1.62 -27.10 -14.15
N LYS A 470 -1.49 -28.10 -13.27
CA LYS A 470 -0.22 -28.77 -13.02
C LYS A 470 -0.09 -29.94 -13.99
N MET A 471 1.07 -30.06 -14.64
CA MET A 471 1.35 -31.17 -15.57
C MET A 471 1.12 -32.54 -14.93
N GLU A 472 1.42 -32.67 -13.64
CA GLU A 472 1.22 -33.89 -12.84
C GLU A 472 -0.25 -34.36 -12.81
N ASP A 473 -1.22 -33.44 -12.90
CA ASP A 473 -2.65 -33.74 -12.85
C ASP A 473 -3.21 -34.18 -14.22
N VAL A 474 -2.42 -34.06 -15.29
CA VAL A 474 -2.84 -34.28 -16.69
C VAL A 474 -2.07 -35.44 -17.34
N ILE A 475 -0.99 -35.90 -16.71
CA ILE A 475 -0.23 -37.06 -17.16
C ILE A 475 -1.03 -38.31 -16.79
N GLU A 476 -1.43 -39.09 -17.80
CA GLU A 476 -1.95 -40.44 -17.60
C GLU A 476 -0.85 -41.31 -17.00
N THR A 477 -0.98 -41.68 -15.73
CA THR A 477 -0.04 -42.55 -15.02
C THR A 477 -0.40 -44.03 -15.14
N ASP A 478 -1.48 -44.36 -15.85
CA ASP A 478 -2.06 -45.71 -15.92
C ASP A 478 -1.77 -46.42 -17.25
N LEU A 479 -0.65 -46.08 -17.89
CA LEU A 479 -0.14 -46.84 -19.03
C LEU A 479 0.50 -48.14 -18.52
N GLU A 480 -0.32 -49.19 -18.39
CA GLU A 480 0.20 -50.56 -18.31
C GLU A 480 0.86 -50.93 -19.66
N THR A 481 2.16 -51.26 -19.62
CA THR A 481 2.96 -51.71 -20.78
C THR A 481 2.63 -53.11 -21.22
#